data_AF-A0A3S3UY05-F1
#
_entry.id   AF-A0A3S3UY05-F1
#
_cell.length_a   1.000
_cell.length_b   1.000
_cell.length_c   1.000
_cell.angle_alpha   90.00
_cell.angle_beta   90.00
_cell.angle_gamma   90.00
#
_symmetry.space_group_name_H-M   'P 1'
#
loop_
_entity.id
_entity.type
_entity.pdbx_description
1 polymer ?
#
loop_
_entity_poly.entity_id
_entity_poly.type
_entity_poly.pdbx_seq_one_letter_code
_entity_poly.pdbx_strand_id
1 'polypeptide(L)'
;MSWPVQALLGPGLWALAFAGIYSLHGVGCAWGWPARPAPLGDLQSFTLISLWLIALIGAALILWRSPEGKGISGDIVKAGGWIGLVSTALTLFPVLGLSGCELTAGITGIE
;
A
#
# COMPACT_ATOMS: atom_id res chain seq x y z
N MET A 1 9.40 19.22 20.25
CA MET A 1 9.80 17.80 20.32
C MET A 1 8.85 16.97 19.46
N SER A 2 9.04 16.94 18.14
CA SER A 2 8.18 16.18 17.20
C SER A 2 8.89 14.97 16.59
N TRP A 3 10.13 14.70 16.99
CA TRP A 3 10.94 13.62 16.45
C TRP A 3 10.31 12.21 16.57
N PRO A 4 9.57 11.85 17.65
CA PRO A 4 8.94 10.53 17.72
C PRO A 4 7.82 10.38 16.69
N VAL A 5 7.04 11.45 16.50
CA VAL A 5 5.97 11.49 15.50
C VAL A 5 6.57 11.35 14.10
N GLN A 6 7.65 12.09 13.82
CA GLN A 6 8.35 12.02 12.53
C GLN A 6 8.90 10.62 12.24
N ALA A 7 9.46 9.93 13.24
CA ALA A 7 9.94 8.56 13.09
C ALA A 7 8.80 7.56 12.79
N LEU A 8 7.59 7.83 13.28
CA LEU A 8 6.41 6.98 13.06
C LEU A 8 5.67 7.28 11.75
N LEU A 9 5.97 8.37 11.05
CA LEU A 9 5.28 8.73 9.79
C LEU A 9 5.46 7.66 8.71
N GLY A 10 6.67 7.13 8.55
CA GLY A 10 6.97 6.07 7.58
C GLY A 10 6.18 4.78 7.84
N PRO A 11 6.35 4.15 9.03
CA PRO A 11 5.60 2.95 9.39
C PRO A 11 4.09 3.17 9.47
N GLY A 12 3.66 4.37 9.89
CA GLY A 12 2.24 4.74 9.93
C GLY A 12 1.61 4.81 8.54
N LEU A 13 2.30 5.42 7.57
CA LEU A 13 1.84 5.44 6.19
C LEU A 13 1.76 4.01 5.61
N TRP A 14 2.78 3.18 5.86
CA TRP A 14 2.77 1.78 5.46
C TRP A 14 1.57 1.03 6.03
N ALA A 15 1.29 1.15 7.34
CA ALA A 15 0.18 0.47 7.99
C ALA A 15 -1.17 0.91 7.41
N LEU A 16 -1.34 2.22 7.16
CA LEU A 16 -2.55 2.77 6.52
C LEU A 16 -2.71 2.26 5.08
N ALA A 17 -1.65 2.29 4.29
CA ALA A 17 -1.66 1.80 2.92
C ALA A 17 -1.97 0.30 2.86
N PHE A 18 -1.37 -0.49 3.74
CA PHE A 18 -1.61 -1.92 3.85
C PHE A 18 -3.06 -2.24 4.17
N ALA A 19 -3.60 -1.64 5.23
CA ALA A 19 -5.00 -1.83 5.61
C ALA A 19 -5.97 -1.35 4.52
N GLY A 20 -5.69 -0.19 3.90
CA GLY A 20 -6.49 0.36 2.82
C GLY A 20 -6.51 -0.54 1.58
N ILE A 21 -5.35 -1.00 1.11
CA ILE A 21 -5.25 -1.87 -0.07
C ILE A 21 -5.93 -3.21 0.19
N TYR A 22 -5.72 -3.82 1.36
CA TYR A 22 -6.29 -5.14 1.65
C TYR A 22 -7.82 -5.09 1.80
N SER A 23 -8.35 -4.04 2.45
CA SER A 23 -9.80 -3.83 2.54
C SER A 23 -10.42 -3.53 1.17
N LEU A 24 -9.77 -2.69 0.36
CA LEU A 24 -10.24 -2.32 -0.97
C LEU A 24 -10.20 -3.51 -1.94
N HIS A 25 -9.22 -4.40 -1.81
CA HIS A 25 -9.15 -5.63 -2.59
C HIS A 25 -10.41 -6.49 -2.37
N GLY A 26 -10.82 -6.69 -1.11
CA GLY A 26 -12.05 -7.41 -0.77
C GLY A 26 -13.33 -6.72 -1.27
N VAL A 27 -13.42 -5.39 -1.12
CA VAL A 27 -14.54 -4.59 -1.65
C VAL A 27 -14.62 -4.70 -3.18
N GLY A 28 -13.49 -4.61 -3.87
CA GLY A 28 -13.44 -4.71 -5.31
C GLY A 28 -13.82 -6.10 -5.83
N CYS A 29 -13.46 -7.17 -5.11
CA CYS A 29 -13.96 -8.51 -5.41
C CYS A 29 -15.49 -8.61 -5.23
N ALA A 30 -16.04 -8.07 -4.13
CA ALA A 30 -17.49 -8.09 -3.88
C ALA A 30 -18.29 -7.25 -4.89
N TRP A 31 -17.69 -6.20 -5.46
CA TRP A 31 -18.31 -5.32 -6.44
C TRP A 31 -18.01 -5.67 -7.90
N GLY A 32 -17.31 -6.79 -8.14
CA GLY A 32 -17.03 -7.27 -9.49
C GLY A 32 -16.09 -6.36 -10.29
N TRP A 33 -15.16 -5.66 -9.63
CA TRP A 33 -14.15 -4.83 -10.29
C TRP A 33 -13.29 -5.57 -11.33
N PRO A 34 -12.96 -6.86 -11.16
CA PRO A 34 -12.24 -7.60 -12.20
C PRO A 34 -12.99 -7.69 -13.55
N ALA A 35 -14.32 -7.54 -13.55
CA ALA A 35 -15.14 -7.56 -14.76
C ALA A 35 -15.35 -6.16 -15.38
N ARG A 36 -14.83 -5.10 -14.74
CA ARG A 36 -14.98 -3.72 -15.20
C ARG A 36 -13.71 -3.27 -15.93
N PRO A 37 -13.84 -2.68 -17.12
CA PRO A 37 -12.69 -2.15 -17.84
C PRO A 37 -12.14 -0.89 -17.16
N ALA A 38 -10.82 -0.75 -17.18
CA ALA A 38 -10.09 0.44 -16.73
C ALA A 38 -9.13 0.92 -17.83
N PRO A 39 -8.51 2.11 -17.69
CA PRO A 39 -7.57 2.62 -18.71
C PRO A 39 -6.41 1.67 -19.00
N LEU A 40 -5.98 0.87 -18.00
CA LEU A 40 -4.96 -0.15 -18.12
C LEU A 40 -5.44 -1.43 -17.43
N GLY A 41 -5.87 -2.43 -18.20
CA GLY A 41 -6.36 -3.71 -17.69
C GLY A 41 -7.75 -3.62 -17.06
N ASP A 42 -7.95 -4.34 -15.95
CA ASP A 42 -9.19 -4.35 -15.19
C ASP A 42 -9.17 -3.32 -14.04
N LEU A 43 -10.36 -2.95 -13.55
CA LEU A 43 -10.52 -1.95 -12.49
C LEU A 43 -9.85 -2.38 -11.16
N GLN A 44 -9.84 -3.66 -10.85
CA GLN A 44 -9.23 -4.19 -9.63
C GLN A 44 -7.72 -3.93 -9.63
N SER A 45 -7.03 -4.42 -10.66
CA SER A 45 -5.59 -4.24 -10.84
C SER A 45 -5.23 -2.76 -10.91
N PHE A 46 -5.97 -1.98 -11.71
CA PHE A 46 -5.71 -0.56 -11.89
C PHE A 46 -5.80 0.23 -10.57
N THR A 47 -6.86 0.03 -9.79
CA THR A 47 -7.07 0.76 -8.54
C THR A 47 -6.02 0.38 -7.49
N LEU A 48 -5.72 -0.91 -7.32
CA LEU A 48 -4.78 -1.36 -6.30
C LEU A 48 -3.34 -0.93 -6.65
N ILE A 49 -2.94 -1.03 -7.91
CA ILE A 49 -1.62 -0.57 -8.38
C ILE A 49 -1.49 0.93 -8.20
N SER A 50 -2.54 1.70 -8.53
CA SER A 50 -2.55 3.15 -8.33
C SER A 50 -2.38 3.53 -6.86
N LEU A 51 -3.10 2.85 -5.95
CA LEU A 51 -2.96 3.07 -4.51
C LEU A 51 -1.55 2.75 -4.02
N TRP A 52 -0.97 1.64 -4.49
CA TRP A 52 0.39 1.24 -4.14
C TRP A 52 1.42 2.28 -4.61
N LEU A 53 1.31 2.78 -5.84
CA LEU A 53 2.19 3.83 -6.36
C LEU A 53 2.05 5.14 -5.57
N ILE A 54 0.82 5.54 -5.21
CA ILE A 54 0.58 6.71 -4.36
C ILE A 54 1.24 6.54 -2.98
N ALA A 55 1.11 5.35 -2.37
CA ALA A 55 1.74 5.05 -1.09
C ALA A 55 3.28 5.07 -1.18
N LEU A 56 3.86 4.52 -2.26
CA LEU A 56 5.30 4.57 -2.51
C LEU A 56 5.81 6.00 -2.66
N ILE A 57 5.12 6.81 -3.46
CA ILE A 57 5.45 8.22 -3.63
C ILE A 57 5.34 8.94 -2.28
N GLY A 58 4.29 8.69 -1.50
CA GLY A 58 4.13 9.22 -0.15
C GLY A 58 5.29 8.87 0.78
N ALA A 59 5.71 7.60 0.80
CA ALA A 59 6.82 7.13 1.62
C ALA A 59 8.15 7.77 1.19
N ALA A 60 8.41 7.85 -0.11
CA ALA A 60 9.58 8.51 -0.66
C ALA A 60 9.61 10.01 -0.33
N LEU A 61 8.46 10.69 -0.38
CA LEU A 61 8.34 12.10 -0.01
C LEU A 61 8.57 12.33 1.49
N ILE A 62 8.09 11.44 2.36
CA ILE A 62 8.35 11.50 3.81
C ILE A 62 9.85 11.36 4.08
N LEU A 63 10.51 10.39 3.42
CA LEU A 63 11.94 10.19 3.55
C LEU A 63 12.74 11.39 3.01
N TRP A 64 12.37 11.92 1.84
CA TRP A 64 13.06 13.04 1.21
C TRP A 64 12.90 14.35 1.98
N ARG A 65 11.73 14.58 2.60
CA ARG A 65 11.47 15.76 3.45
C ARG A 65 11.93 15.58 4.89
N SER A 66 12.44 14.41 5.27
CA SER A 66 12.90 14.20 6.64
C SER A 66 14.15 15.05 6.90
N PRO A 67 14.12 15.91 7.93
CA PRO A 67 15.25 16.79 8.22
C PRO A 67 16.49 15.97 8.60
N GLU A 68 17.66 16.43 8.17
CA GLU A 68 18.93 15.86 8.59
C GLU A 68 19.20 16.22 10.05
N GLY A 69 18.63 15.43 10.96
CA GLY A 69 18.91 15.54 12.39
C GLY A 69 20.35 15.14 12.69
N LYS A 70 21.05 15.92 13.53
CA LYS A 70 22.37 15.55 14.04
C LYS A 70 22.21 14.61 15.24
N GLY A 71 22.82 13.43 15.20
CA GLY A 71 22.82 12.43 16.28
C GLY A 71 21.68 11.42 16.22
N ILE A 72 21.56 10.60 17.27
CA ILE A 72 20.68 9.41 17.34
C ILE A 72 19.22 9.69 16.92
N SER A 73 18.66 10.83 17.30
CA SER A 73 17.27 11.16 16.93
C SER A 73 17.07 11.36 15.42
N GLY A 74 18.07 11.88 14.71
CA GLY A 74 18.02 12.01 13.24
C GLY A 74 18.12 10.67 12.55
N ASP A 75 18.98 9.78 13.06
CA ASP A 75 19.15 8.43 12.54
C ASP A 75 17.87 7.60 12.71
N ILE A 76 17.18 7.74 13.85
CA ILE A 76 15.89 7.06 14.09
C ILE A 76 14.81 7.55 13.12
N VAL A 77 14.73 8.86 12.84
CA VAL A 77 13.75 9.40 11.88
C VAL A 77 14.04 8.89 10.46
N LYS A 78 15.32 8.90 10.03
CA LYS A 78 15.73 8.34 8.73
C LYS A 78 15.45 6.84 8.65
N ALA A 79 15.73 6.08 9.70
CA ALA A 79 15.42 4.65 9.78
C ALA A 79 13.92 4.39 9.67
N GLY A 80 13.07 5.16 10.37
CA GLY A 80 11.61 5.07 10.26
C GLY A 80 11.10 5.32 8.83
N GLY A 81 11.64 6.33 8.16
CA GLY A 81 11.33 6.60 6.75
C GLY A 81 11.73 5.45 5.82
N TRP A 82 12.92 4.88 6.00
CA TRP A 82 13.39 3.72 5.23
C TRP A 82 12.55 2.47 5.49
N ILE A 83 12.19 2.20 6.75
CA ILE A 83 11.29 1.09 7.10
C ILE A 83 9.97 1.25 6.38
N GLY A 84 9.35 2.43 6.44
CA GLY A 84 8.09 2.71 5.73
C GLY A 84 8.19 2.49 4.22
N LEU A 85 9.27 2.96 3.59
CA LEU A 85 9.49 2.82 2.15
C LEU A 85 9.72 1.36 1.74
N VAL A 86 10.63 0.65 2.41
CA VAL A 86 11.00 -0.73 2.08
C VAL A 86 9.83 -1.67 2.37
N SER A 87 9.13 -1.49 3.50
CA SER A 87 7.93 -2.27 3.80
C SER A 87 6.85 -2.03 2.77
N THR A 88 6.57 -0.77 2.39
CA THR A 88 5.58 -0.46 1.33
C THR A 88 5.97 -1.06 -0.01
N ALA A 89 7.26 -1.01 -0.37
CA ALA A 89 7.73 -1.60 -1.62
C ALA A 89 7.56 -3.11 -1.64
N LEU A 90 8.02 -3.81 -0.60
CA LEU A 90 8.10 -5.28 -0.60
C LEU A 90 6.79 -5.97 -0.21
N THR A 91 6.05 -5.45 0.78
CA THR A 91 4.84 -6.14 1.26
C THR A 91 3.64 -5.91 0.36
N LEU A 92 3.63 -4.82 -0.40
CA LEU A 92 2.55 -4.49 -1.35
C LEU A 92 2.93 -4.80 -2.81
N PHE A 93 4.17 -5.22 -3.08
CA PHE A 93 4.58 -5.76 -4.38
C PHE A 93 3.61 -6.83 -4.96
N PRO A 94 3.04 -7.76 -4.15
CA PRO A 94 2.10 -8.76 -4.65
C PRO A 94 0.90 -8.21 -5.41
N VAL A 95 0.53 -6.94 -5.21
CA VAL A 95 -0.56 -6.26 -5.93
C VAL A 95 -0.38 -6.31 -7.46
N LEU A 96 0.86 -6.44 -7.95
CA LEU A 96 1.17 -6.51 -9.38
C LEU A 96 0.78 -7.84 -10.05
N GLY A 97 0.53 -8.92 -9.30
CA GLY A 97 0.30 -10.24 -9.90
C GLY A 97 -0.61 -11.20 -9.12
N LEU A 98 -0.91 -10.90 -7.85
CA LEU A 98 -1.74 -11.73 -6.97
C LEU A 98 -3.05 -11.03 -6.57
N SER A 99 -3.43 -9.96 -7.27
CA SER A 99 -4.62 -9.15 -7.01
C SER A 99 -5.92 -9.73 -7.59
N GLY A 100 -5.87 -10.94 -8.16
CA GLY A 100 -7.04 -11.66 -8.65
C GLY A 100 -8.03 -11.99 -7.53
N CYS A 101 -9.30 -12.13 -7.92
CA CYS A 101 -10.31 -12.73 -7.07
C CYS A 101 -10.44 -14.18 -7.52
N GLU A 102 -10.10 -15.14 -6.65
CA GLU A 102 -10.45 -16.53 -6.90
C GLU A 102 -11.97 -16.62 -6.85
N LEU A 103 -12.60 -16.69 -8.02
CA LEU A 103 -14.00 -17.03 -8.13
C LEU A 103 -14.13 -18.38 -7.44
N THR A 104 -14.74 -18.40 -6.25
CA THR A 104 -15.12 -19.67 -5.62
C THR A 104 -16.18 -20.27 -6.54
N ALA A 105 -15.73 -21.08 -7.49
CA ALA A 105 -16.51 -22.03 -8.26
C ALA A 105 -17.02 -23.11 -7.29
N GLY A 106 -17.92 -22.71 -6.39
CA GLY A 106 -18.36 -23.52 -5.26
C GLY A 106 -19.76 -23.19 -4.75
N ILE A 107 -20.56 -22.41 -5.50
CA ILE A 107 -22.00 -22.23 -5.23
C ILE A 107 -22.81 -22.16 -6.54
N THR A 108 -22.50 -23.04 -7.50
CA THR A 108 -23.47 -23.48 -8.51
C THR A 108 -23.61 -24.99 -8.40
N GLY A 109 -24.00 -25.43 -7.21
CA GLY A 109 -24.98 -26.49 -7.10
C GLY A 109 -26.34 -25.83 -6.92
N ILE A 110 -27.34 -26.39 -7.60
CA ILE A 110 -28.78 -26.08 -7.59
C ILE A 110 -29.26 -25.34 -8.86
N GLU A 111 -29.85 -26.20 -9.72
CA GLU A 111 -30.76 -26.02 -10.87
C GLU A 111 -30.16 -25.71 -12.25
#